data_AF-A0A2E8HHT8-F1
#
_entry.id   AF-A0A2E8HHT8-F1
#
_cell.length_a   1.000
_cell.length_b   1.000
_cell.length_c   1.000
_cell.angle_alpha   90.00
_cell.angle_beta   90.00
_cell.angle_gamma   90.00
#
_symmetry.space_group_name_H-M   'P 1'
#
loop_
_entity.id
_entity.type
_entity.pdbx_description
1 polymer ?
#
loop_
_entity_poly.entity_id
_entity_poly.type
_entity_poly.pdbx_seq_one_letter_code
_entity_poly.pdbx_strand_id
1 'polypeptide(L)'
;MTASLHPIVEAVDIESLTPMVASCVRDARRGKMSSAARQLFVRHLLLNPHFVQRLKVSEAVDLLFAAVSGEEEWMELFGAAVEREVPQLLVDVVDGLLDVGHVQILRLAPGDPPKVLVAALVALGDYLEGLEDESAQLLRGMRIARIQADIYARLANPRIWRRRKIPTSPIDDKTIAGMKEKRDVAQLPGAYGARINLLQRRDLRHCLAAAVAASGPASKRAVRMKAADHDKTFRVRAPLRLGISSANASDNHLRSKEQGGKTLNAGIDLGSEGDDAASPPLSVSVRRLAETRLVLRSMSSGFEAEFEADRRGEAGAQSDLFFAYRRGGDESLRMVKQALVHTGIVADHSADVVADVSDFTDGGGLEITTTSRVQQGSGLGTSSILAAAILKVLYRLSGEPAGGPDGEYPALYDQSVLLEQSIGLNSGWQDARGAFGGPSAVKDFYAPPTAGLPTPELTFVDADEESFCRRIVLFDTGISRAATRGLNTVLDAYLCRDPVRYGAIRESLAIHQEIVKAVTEGDYAALGQLASRYWQLRCILDPEATSDAIRQIFEAPDLAELSEGGMLTGAGGGGFALLVSREDADVELKKRLGHLRKRKPYARSAVVDYRLNRRGLQLEEQSA
;
A
#
# COMPACT_ATOMS: atom_id res chain seq x y z
N MET A 1 45.93 -11.60 -4.93
CA MET A 1 45.02 -10.75 -5.73
C MET A 1 43.68 -10.48 -5.04
N THR A 2 43.13 -11.37 -4.21
CA THR A 2 42.02 -11.01 -3.30
C THR A 2 42.42 -9.89 -2.32
N ALA A 3 43.63 -9.94 -1.77
CA ALA A 3 44.18 -8.87 -0.93
C ALA A 3 44.32 -7.50 -1.63
N SER A 4 44.46 -7.45 -2.96
CA SER A 4 44.62 -6.17 -3.69
C SER A 4 43.30 -5.47 -3.99
N LEU A 5 42.16 -6.13 -3.79
CA LEU A 5 40.82 -5.54 -3.91
C LEU A 5 40.19 -5.23 -2.53
N HIS A 6 40.85 -5.63 -1.44
CA HIS A 6 40.42 -5.32 -0.08
C HIS A 6 40.16 -3.81 0.14
N PRO A 7 40.99 -2.88 -0.38
CA PRO A 7 40.72 -1.46 -0.23
C PRO A 7 39.38 -0.99 -0.82
N ILE A 8 38.86 -1.66 -1.88
CA ILE A 8 37.56 -1.32 -2.47
C ILE A 8 36.41 -1.69 -1.53
N VAL A 9 36.56 -2.77 -0.76
CA VAL A 9 35.57 -3.20 0.24
C VAL A 9 35.57 -2.24 1.43
N GLU A 10 36.73 -1.70 1.80
CA GLU A 10 36.90 -0.76 2.92
C GLU A 10 36.63 0.70 2.56
N ALA A 11 36.47 1.03 1.26
CA ALA A 11 36.18 2.39 0.84
C ALA A 11 34.86 2.88 1.44
N VAL A 12 34.90 4.05 2.10
CA VAL A 12 33.74 4.63 2.83
C VAL A 12 33.05 5.75 2.06
N ASP A 13 33.71 6.29 1.03
CA ASP A 13 33.25 7.39 0.17
C ASP A 13 33.79 7.27 -1.27
N ILE A 14 33.23 8.08 -2.17
CA ILE A 14 33.59 8.07 -3.60
C ILE A 14 35.02 8.59 -3.82
N GLU A 15 35.51 9.50 -2.98
CA GLU A 15 36.85 10.10 -3.08
C GLU A 15 37.94 9.04 -2.87
N SER A 16 37.81 8.21 -1.82
CA SER A 16 38.71 7.09 -1.55
C SER A 16 38.60 5.98 -2.60
N LEU A 17 37.41 5.75 -3.15
CA LEU A 17 37.18 4.75 -4.21
C LEU A 17 37.81 5.14 -5.56
N THR A 18 37.82 6.43 -5.89
CA THR A 18 38.27 6.98 -7.18
C THR A 18 39.65 6.47 -7.64
N PRO A 19 40.74 6.62 -6.85
CA PRO A 19 42.06 6.14 -7.26
C PRO A 19 42.11 4.61 -7.43
N MET A 20 41.30 3.86 -6.68
CA MET A 20 41.25 2.40 -6.73
C MET A 20 40.59 1.90 -8.02
N VAL A 21 39.44 2.50 -8.38
CA VAL A 21 38.74 2.22 -9.65
C VAL A 21 39.64 2.57 -10.83
N ALA A 22 40.26 3.74 -10.82
CA ALA A 22 41.20 4.15 -11.87
C ALA A 22 42.38 3.16 -12.01
N SER A 23 42.90 2.65 -10.89
CA SER A 23 43.94 1.62 -10.92
C SER A 23 43.46 0.31 -11.54
N CYS A 24 42.30 -0.18 -11.13
CA CYS A 24 41.73 -1.42 -11.67
C CYS A 24 41.48 -1.32 -13.18
N VAL A 25 40.90 -0.22 -13.66
CA VAL A 25 40.67 -0.02 -15.09
C VAL A 25 41.99 0.05 -15.86
N ARG A 26 43.02 0.73 -15.34
CA ARG A 26 44.36 0.75 -15.96
C ARG A 26 44.98 -0.65 -16.02
N ASP A 27 44.85 -1.45 -14.98
CA ASP A 27 45.38 -2.81 -14.95
C ASP A 27 44.59 -3.75 -15.88
N ALA A 28 43.27 -3.56 -16.00
CA ALA A 28 42.45 -4.24 -16.99
C ALA A 28 42.91 -3.94 -18.42
N ARG A 29 43.12 -2.66 -18.77
CA ARG A 29 43.65 -2.21 -20.08
C ARG A 29 45.01 -2.83 -20.39
N ARG A 30 45.87 -2.97 -19.38
CA ARG A 30 47.20 -3.57 -19.51
C ARG A 30 47.20 -5.11 -19.52
N GLY A 31 46.03 -5.74 -19.45
CA GLY A 31 45.93 -7.21 -19.36
C GLY A 31 46.47 -7.80 -18.05
N LYS A 32 46.65 -6.97 -17.01
CA LYS A 32 47.22 -7.38 -15.71
C LYS A 32 46.20 -7.95 -14.73
N MET A 33 44.91 -7.85 -15.05
CA MET A 33 43.84 -8.43 -14.25
C MET A 33 43.39 -9.78 -14.81
N SER A 34 43.38 -10.81 -13.96
CA SER A 34 42.78 -12.10 -14.29
C SER A 34 41.25 -11.99 -14.40
N SER A 35 40.61 -12.99 -15.04
CA SER A 35 39.14 -13.06 -15.10
C SER A 35 38.49 -13.06 -13.72
N ALA A 36 39.08 -13.77 -12.74
CA ALA A 36 38.58 -13.81 -11.37
C ALA A 36 38.73 -12.45 -10.67
N ALA A 37 39.84 -11.73 -10.90
CA ALA A 37 40.03 -10.40 -10.34
C ALA A 37 39.03 -9.38 -10.92
N ARG A 38 38.72 -9.47 -12.21
CA ARG A 38 37.69 -8.62 -12.86
C ARG A 38 36.29 -8.89 -12.30
N GLN A 39 35.95 -10.15 -12.03
CA GLN A 39 34.69 -10.54 -11.37
C GLN A 39 34.58 -10.00 -9.96
N LEU A 40 35.59 -10.26 -9.12
CA LEU A 40 35.63 -9.74 -7.74
C LEU A 40 35.61 -8.23 -7.68
N PHE A 41 36.25 -7.53 -8.62
CA PHE A 41 36.20 -6.07 -8.70
C PHE A 41 34.76 -5.56 -8.87
N VAL A 42 34.03 -6.10 -9.85
CA VAL A 42 32.61 -5.74 -10.07
C VAL A 42 31.78 -6.05 -8.84
N ARG A 43 31.93 -7.25 -8.28
CA ARG A 43 31.17 -7.69 -7.11
C ARG A 43 31.42 -6.80 -5.88
N HIS A 44 32.69 -6.54 -5.55
CA HIS A 44 33.05 -5.74 -4.38
C HIS A 44 32.65 -4.27 -4.52
N LEU A 45 32.63 -3.73 -5.74
CA LEU A 45 32.14 -2.38 -5.99
C LEU A 45 30.63 -2.26 -5.69
N LEU A 46 29.83 -3.20 -6.22
CA LEU A 46 28.37 -3.15 -6.11
C LEU A 46 27.86 -3.56 -4.72
N LEU A 47 28.60 -4.41 -4.03
CA LEU A 47 28.26 -4.91 -2.68
C LEU A 47 29.12 -4.26 -1.57
N ASN A 48 29.76 -3.12 -1.84
CA ASN A 48 30.49 -2.39 -0.80
C ASN A 48 29.51 -2.01 0.34
N PRO A 49 29.77 -2.44 1.59
CA PRO A 49 28.79 -2.29 2.68
C PRO A 49 28.48 -0.83 3.01
N HIS A 50 29.47 0.07 2.92
CA HIS A 50 29.26 1.50 3.16
C HIS A 50 28.40 2.13 2.07
N PHE A 51 28.60 1.75 0.81
CA PHE A 51 27.80 2.28 -0.30
C PHE A 51 26.39 1.71 -0.32
N VAL A 52 26.20 0.43 0.01
CA VAL A 52 24.87 -0.15 0.18
C VAL A 52 24.12 0.57 1.31
N GLN A 53 24.75 0.70 2.48
CA GLN A 53 24.13 1.36 3.64
C GLN A 53 23.82 2.85 3.40
N ARG A 54 24.63 3.55 2.61
CA ARG A 54 24.47 4.98 2.29
C ARG A 54 23.75 5.24 0.96
N LEU A 55 23.27 4.20 0.28
CA LEU A 55 22.64 4.27 -1.05
C LEU A 55 23.54 4.91 -2.15
N LYS A 56 24.86 4.72 -2.05
CA LYS A 56 25.87 5.30 -2.94
C LYS A 56 26.31 4.38 -4.09
N VAL A 57 25.69 3.22 -4.26
CA VAL A 57 26.05 2.27 -5.32
C VAL A 57 25.89 2.88 -6.72
N SER A 58 24.90 3.74 -6.95
CA SER A 58 24.76 4.46 -8.23
C SER A 58 25.97 5.34 -8.53
N GLU A 59 26.45 6.11 -7.56
CA GLU A 59 27.62 6.98 -7.71
C GLU A 59 28.90 6.16 -7.95
N ALA A 60 29.03 4.99 -7.32
CA ALA A 60 30.13 4.07 -7.57
C ALA A 60 30.12 3.51 -9.01
N VAL A 61 28.93 3.22 -9.55
CA VAL A 61 28.75 2.81 -10.96
C VAL A 61 29.04 3.97 -11.92
N ASP A 62 28.63 5.20 -11.58
CA ASP A 62 28.93 6.39 -12.38
C ASP A 62 30.44 6.66 -12.46
N LEU A 63 31.14 6.54 -11.32
CA LEU A 63 32.61 6.62 -11.26
C LEU A 63 33.29 5.56 -12.14
N LEU A 64 32.76 4.33 -12.15
CA LEU A 64 33.27 3.27 -12.99
C LEU A 64 33.12 3.59 -14.48
N PHE A 65 31.96 4.08 -14.92
CA PHE A 65 31.75 4.47 -16.30
C PHE A 65 32.54 5.72 -16.71
N ALA A 66 32.81 6.63 -15.77
CA ALA A 66 33.70 7.77 -16.00
C ALA A 66 35.18 7.37 -16.16
N ALA A 67 35.58 6.19 -15.66
CA ALA A 67 36.95 5.68 -15.77
C ALA A 67 37.27 5.00 -17.12
N VAL A 68 36.24 4.71 -17.92
CA VAL A 68 36.33 4.14 -19.27
C VAL A 68 35.92 5.17 -20.33
N SER A 69 36.37 4.99 -21.56
CA SER A 69 36.08 5.87 -22.70
C SER A 69 34.68 5.65 -23.29
N GLY A 70 34.00 4.57 -22.93
CA GLY A 70 32.64 4.27 -23.36
C GLY A 70 32.18 2.85 -23.04
N GLU A 71 30.94 2.55 -23.39
CA GLU A 71 30.30 1.23 -23.17
C GLU A 71 31.02 0.09 -23.91
N GLU A 72 31.59 0.37 -25.08
CA GLU A 72 32.36 -0.60 -25.86
C GLU A 72 33.65 -1.02 -25.13
N GLU A 73 34.43 -0.04 -24.64
CA GLU A 73 35.64 -0.33 -23.86
C GLU A 73 35.28 -1.07 -22.57
N TRP A 74 34.19 -0.68 -21.90
CA TRP A 74 33.70 -1.38 -20.72
C TRP A 74 33.45 -2.87 -21.00
N MET A 75 32.74 -3.19 -22.09
CA MET A 75 32.43 -4.57 -22.45
C MET A 75 33.67 -5.33 -22.94
N GLU A 76 34.64 -4.68 -23.58
CA GLU A 76 35.93 -5.30 -23.92
C GLU A 76 36.72 -5.69 -22.67
N LEU A 77 36.80 -4.79 -21.69
CA LEU A 77 37.58 -4.99 -20.47
C LEU A 77 36.86 -5.94 -19.49
N PHE A 78 35.56 -5.78 -19.29
CA PHE A 78 34.82 -6.44 -18.20
C PHE A 78 33.65 -7.31 -18.66
N GLY A 79 33.39 -7.45 -19.96
CA GLY A 79 32.23 -8.21 -20.48
C GLY A 79 32.14 -9.65 -19.96
N ALA A 80 33.26 -10.37 -19.86
CA ALA A 80 33.28 -11.72 -19.29
C ALA A 80 33.00 -11.75 -17.78
N ALA A 81 33.30 -10.68 -17.05
CA ALA A 81 32.92 -10.53 -15.64
C ALA A 81 31.43 -10.19 -15.52
N VAL A 82 30.93 -9.26 -16.34
CA VAL A 82 29.51 -8.89 -16.43
C VAL A 82 28.64 -10.10 -16.73
N GLU A 83 29.02 -10.93 -17.70
CA GLU A 83 28.30 -12.17 -18.06
C GLU A 83 28.13 -13.14 -16.90
N ARG A 84 29.05 -13.16 -15.94
CA ARG A 84 29.00 -14.04 -14.77
C ARG A 84 28.36 -13.39 -13.54
N GLU A 85 28.71 -12.14 -13.28
CA GLU A 85 28.30 -11.44 -12.05
C GLU A 85 26.89 -10.87 -12.13
N VAL A 86 26.42 -10.35 -13.27
CA VAL A 86 25.10 -9.71 -13.33
C VAL A 86 23.96 -10.66 -12.91
N PRO A 87 23.87 -11.91 -13.41
CA PRO A 87 22.85 -12.85 -12.95
C PRO A 87 22.93 -13.12 -11.45
N GLN A 88 24.13 -13.35 -10.91
CA GLN A 88 24.32 -13.68 -9.50
C GLN A 88 24.06 -12.49 -8.59
N LEU A 89 24.54 -11.30 -8.94
CA LEU A 89 24.30 -10.07 -8.18
C LEU A 89 22.81 -9.76 -8.07
N LEU A 90 22.02 -10.00 -9.12
CA LEU A 90 20.57 -9.84 -9.07
C LEU A 90 19.91 -10.82 -8.08
N VAL A 91 20.39 -12.06 -8.01
CA VAL A 91 19.94 -13.03 -7.01
C VAL A 91 20.34 -12.57 -5.61
N ASP A 92 21.60 -12.17 -5.41
CA ASP A 92 22.13 -11.78 -4.09
C ASP A 92 21.41 -10.57 -3.50
N VAL A 93 21.08 -9.56 -4.31
CA VAL A 93 20.34 -8.39 -3.82
C VAL A 93 18.91 -8.72 -3.43
N VAL A 94 18.29 -9.71 -4.09
CA VAL A 94 16.97 -10.21 -3.73
C VAL A 94 17.04 -11.04 -2.46
N ASP A 95 17.95 -12.02 -2.41
CA ASP A 95 18.09 -12.96 -1.30
C ASP A 95 18.47 -12.26 0.00
N GLY A 96 19.54 -11.45 -0.05
CA GLY A 96 20.04 -10.69 1.08
C GLY A 96 19.23 -9.43 1.41
N LEU A 97 18.12 -9.17 0.71
CA LEU A 97 17.30 -7.95 0.86
C LEU A 97 18.10 -6.65 0.80
N LEU A 98 19.15 -6.64 -0.02
CA LEU A 98 20.09 -5.52 -0.06
C LEU A 98 19.44 -4.28 -0.65
N ASP A 99 19.81 -3.12 -0.11
CA ASP A 99 19.37 -1.78 -0.54
C ASP A 99 20.12 -1.31 -1.80
N VAL A 100 20.19 -2.19 -2.79
CA VAL A 100 20.81 -1.96 -4.09
C VAL A 100 19.75 -2.01 -5.16
N GLY A 101 19.64 -0.92 -5.93
CA GLY A 101 18.74 -0.87 -7.08
C GLY A 101 19.20 -1.80 -8.20
N HIS A 102 18.32 -2.70 -8.65
CA HIS A 102 18.65 -3.66 -9.72
C HIS A 102 18.97 -2.97 -11.04
N VAL A 103 18.42 -1.77 -11.27
CA VAL A 103 18.77 -0.92 -12.42
C VAL A 103 20.27 -0.64 -12.46
N GLN A 104 20.93 -0.43 -11.31
CA GLN A 104 22.38 -0.16 -11.27
C GLN A 104 23.20 -1.40 -11.65
N ILE A 105 22.74 -2.60 -11.27
CA ILE A 105 23.36 -3.86 -11.71
C ILE A 105 23.16 -4.06 -13.21
N LEU A 106 21.95 -3.78 -13.70
CA LEU A 106 21.59 -3.88 -15.11
C LEU A 106 22.36 -2.90 -16.00
N ARG A 107 22.76 -1.72 -15.49
CA ARG A 107 23.63 -0.78 -16.21
C ARG A 107 25.01 -1.35 -16.55
N LEU A 108 25.50 -2.34 -15.79
CA LEU A 108 26.78 -3.01 -16.10
C LEU A 108 26.75 -3.82 -17.39
N ALA A 109 25.57 -4.07 -17.96
CA ALA A 109 25.38 -4.75 -19.24
C ALA A 109 24.80 -3.77 -20.29
N PRO A 110 25.56 -2.75 -20.75
CA PRO A 110 25.10 -1.79 -21.74
C PRO A 110 24.81 -2.44 -23.10
N GLY A 111 23.96 -1.81 -23.92
CA GLY A 111 23.58 -2.32 -25.25
C GLY A 111 22.68 -3.57 -25.23
N ASP A 112 22.07 -3.88 -24.08
CA ASP A 112 21.09 -4.95 -23.88
C ASP A 112 21.54 -6.35 -24.35
N PRO A 113 22.72 -6.86 -23.91
CA PRO A 113 23.28 -8.10 -24.44
C PRO A 113 22.37 -9.29 -24.09
N PRO A 114 21.71 -9.94 -25.08
CA PRO A 114 20.65 -10.90 -24.79
C PRO A 114 21.12 -12.11 -23.99
N LYS A 115 22.40 -12.48 -24.11
CA LYS A 115 22.98 -13.60 -23.36
C LYS A 115 22.99 -13.32 -21.85
N VAL A 116 23.41 -12.13 -21.42
CA VAL A 116 23.48 -11.73 -20.00
C VAL A 116 22.08 -11.62 -19.42
N LEU A 117 21.19 -10.92 -20.13
CA LEU A 117 19.83 -10.66 -19.67
C LEU A 117 18.99 -11.93 -19.58
N VAL A 118 19.12 -12.86 -20.54
CA VAL A 118 18.46 -14.17 -20.46
C VAL A 118 19.05 -15.02 -19.33
N ALA A 119 20.37 -14.99 -19.11
CA ALA A 119 20.99 -15.69 -17.98
C ALA A 119 20.49 -15.15 -16.63
N ALA A 120 20.27 -13.83 -16.51
CA ALA A 120 19.65 -13.22 -15.34
C ALA A 120 18.21 -13.70 -15.10
N LEU A 121 17.38 -13.79 -16.16
CA LEU A 121 16.03 -14.35 -16.04
C LEU A 121 16.04 -15.80 -15.51
N VAL A 122 16.97 -16.61 -16.01
CA VAL A 122 17.14 -18.02 -15.58
C VAL A 122 17.60 -18.07 -14.12
N ALA A 123 18.65 -17.36 -13.74
CA ALA A 123 19.17 -17.37 -12.37
C ALA A 123 18.12 -16.94 -11.33
N LEU A 124 17.30 -15.94 -11.64
CA LEU A 124 16.20 -15.51 -10.76
C LEU A 124 15.07 -16.55 -10.68
N GLY A 125 14.80 -17.26 -11.79
CA GLY A 125 13.84 -18.36 -11.82
C GLY A 125 14.31 -19.55 -10.99
N ASP A 126 15.55 -19.98 -11.18
CA ASP A 126 16.18 -21.09 -10.46
C ASP A 126 16.26 -20.79 -8.95
N TYR A 127 16.59 -19.54 -8.58
CA TYR A 127 16.57 -19.10 -7.17
C TYR A 127 15.17 -19.25 -6.55
N LEU A 128 14.12 -18.82 -7.23
CA LEU A 128 12.74 -18.96 -6.73
C LEU A 128 12.31 -20.42 -6.61
N GLU A 129 12.75 -21.28 -7.54
CA GLU A 129 12.45 -22.72 -7.52
C GLU A 129 13.14 -23.42 -6.33
N GLY A 130 14.30 -22.91 -5.90
CA GLY A 130 15.03 -23.40 -4.73
C GLY A 130 14.48 -22.94 -3.38
N LEU A 131 13.49 -22.04 -3.32
CA LEU A 131 12.87 -21.61 -2.06
C LEU A 131 11.81 -22.60 -1.60
N GLU A 132 11.97 -23.17 -0.40
CA GLU A 132 11.02 -24.13 0.19
C GLU A 132 9.80 -23.45 0.82
N ASP A 133 9.96 -22.25 1.39
CA ASP A 133 8.89 -21.51 2.05
C ASP A 133 8.03 -20.72 1.04
N GLU A 134 6.72 -21.00 1.01
CA GLU A 134 5.79 -20.37 0.06
C GLU A 134 5.73 -18.84 0.26
N SER A 135 5.71 -18.38 1.51
CA SER A 135 5.72 -16.95 1.86
C SER A 135 6.98 -16.27 1.32
N ALA A 136 8.16 -16.82 1.58
CA ALA A 136 9.42 -16.33 1.04
C ALA A 136 9.43 -16.31 -0.50
N GLN A 137 8.93 -17.37 -1.15
CA GLN A 137 8.82 -17.43 -2.62
C GLN A 137 7.90 -16.33 -3.17
N LEU A 138 6.78 -16.06 -2.51
CA LEU A 138 5.85 -14.99 -2.92
C LEU A 138 6.44 -13.60 -2.68
N LEU A 139 7.09 -13.36 -1.54
CA LEU A 139 7.71 -12.08 -1.20
C LEU A 139 8.89 -11.74 -2.11
N ARG A 140 9.87 -12.65 -2.21
CA ARG A 140 11.02 -12.50 -3.13
C ARG A 140 10.56 -12.45 -4.59
N GLY A 141 9.50 -13.21 -4.91
CA GLY A 141 8.83 -13.19 -6.19
C GLY A 141 8.35 -11.81 -6.61
N MET A 142 7.94 -10.93 -5.69
CA MET A 142 7.53 -9.56 -6.05
C MET A 142 8.70 -8.70 -6.54
N ARG A 143 9.85 -8.74 -5.86
CA ARG A 143 11.06 -8.03 -6.31
C ARG A 143 11.59 -8.64 -7.62
N ILE A 144 11.55 -9.97 -7.75
CA ILE A 144 11.93 -10.65 -8.99
C ILE A 144 10.99 -10.30 -10.14
N ALA A 145 9.68 -10.24 -9.93
CA ALA A 145 8.72 -9.80 -10.94
C ALA A 145 9.06 -8.39 -11.44
N ARG A 146 9.43 -7.47 -10.53
CA ARG A 146 9.85 -6.13 -10.91
C ARG A 146 11.13 -6.12 -11.74
N ILE A 147 12.14 -6.91 -11.35
CA ILE A 147 13.40 -7.07 -12.10
C ILE A 147 13.13 -7.67 -13.48
N GLN A 148 12.32 -8.73 -13.55
CA GLN A 148 11.95 -9.39 -14.81
C GLN A 148 11.20 -8.45 -15.74
N ALA A 149 10.32 -7.58 -15.22
CA ALA A 149 9.65 -6.57 -16.03
C ALA A 149 10.65 -5.63 -16.73
N ASP A 150 11.68 -5.15 -16.02
CA ASP A 150 12.73 -4.31 -16.63
C ASP A 150 13.61 -5.09 -17.61
N ILE A 151 13.95 -6.34 -17.30
CA ILE A 151 14.73 -7.17 -18.22
C ILE A 151 13.94 -7.44 -19.51
N TYR A 152 12.65 -7.77 -19.42
CA TYR A 152 11.80 -7.98 -20.60
C TYR A 152 11.60 -6.70 -21.41
N ALA A 153 11.53 -5.53 -20.77
CA ALA A 153 11.48 -4.25 -21.45
C ALA A 153 12.74 -4.02 -22.31
N ARG A 154 13.92 -4.34 -21.77
CA ARG A 154 15.20 -4.30 -22.51
C ARG A 154 15.30 -5.36 -23.61
N LEU A 155 14.61 -6.49 -23.45
CA LEU A 155 14.55 -7.57 -24.43
C LEU A 155 13.31 -7.49 -25.36
N ALA A 156 12.68 -6.32 -25.50
CA ALA A 156 11.46 -6.16 -26.28
C ALA A 156 11.61 -6.47 -27.79
N ASN A 157 12.84 -6.50 -28.32
CA ASN A 157 13.10 -6.80 -29.73
C ASN A 157 12.70 -8.25 -30.09
N PRO A 158 11.67 -8.48 -30.94
CA PRO A 158 11.20 -9.82 -31.27
C PRO A 158 12.24 -10.71 -31.97
N ARG A 159 13.27 -10.12 -32.61
CA ARG A 159 14.33 -10.87 -33.30
C ARG A 159 15.14 -11.74 -32.34
N ILE A 160 15.29 -11.31 -31.08
CA ILE A 160 16.01 -12.05 -30.02
C ILE A 160 15.36 -13.41 -29.81
N TRP A 161 14.03 -13.43 -29.75
CA TRP A 161 13.21 -14.60 -29.40
C TRP A 161 12.92 -15.52 -30.57
N ARG A 162 13.36 -15.18 -31.79
CA ARG A 162 13.31 -16.12 -32.94
C ARG A 162 14.25 -17.29 -32.74
N ARG A 163 15.41 -17.05 -32.08
CA ARG A 163 16.50 -18.00 -31.92
C ARG A 163 16.73 -18.44 -30.47
N ARG A 164 15.91 -17.95 -29.52
CA ARG A 164 16.04 -18.23 -28.08
C ARG A 164 14.69 -18.61 -27.50
N LYS A 165 14.70 -19.57 -26.58
CA LYS A 165 13.51 -19.90 -25.76
C LYS A 165 13.31 -18.79 -24.73
N ILE A 166 12.06 -18.39 -24.51
CA ILE A 166 11.71 -17.48 -23.40
C ILE A 166 11.75 -18.30 -22.10
N PRO A 167 12.54 -17.91 -21.08
CA PRO A 167 12.60 -18.64 -19.81
C PRO A 167 11.25 -18.66 -19.09
N THR A 168 10.92 -19.78 -18.47
CA THR A 168 9.81 -19.89 -17.52
C THR A 168 10.23 -19.37 -16.15
N SER A 169 9.29 -19.01 -15.31
CA SER A 169 9.55 -18.61 -13.92
C SER A 169 8.48 -19.19 -12.98
N PRO A 170 8.82 -19.58 -11.73
CA PRO A 170 7.84 -20.08 -10.76
C PRO A 170 6.69 -19.11 -10.48
N ILE A 171 6.91 -17.82 -10.70
CA ILE A 171 5.90 -16.78 -10.54
C ILE A 171 5.05 -16.54 -11.80
N ASP A 172 5.22 -17.29 -12.89
CA ASP A 172 4.34 -17.19 -14.06
C ASP A 172 2.91 -17.65 -13.71
N ASP A 173 1.90 -16.95 -14.22
CA ASP A 173 0.53 -17.45 -14.26
C ASP A 173 0.13 -17.87 -15.67
N LYS A 174 -1.12 -18.33 -15.84
CA LYS A 174 -1.66 -18.74 -17.15
C LYS A 174 -1.56 -17.63 -18.20
N THR A 175 -1.69 -16.37 -17.78
CA THR A 175 -1.60 -15.22 -18.68
C THR A 175 -0.17 -15.04 -19.17
N ILE A 176 0.80 -15.01 -18.25
CA ILE A 176 2.22 -14.88 -18.59
C ILE A 176 2.69 -16.10 -19.40
N ALA A 177 2.33 -17.32 -19.00
CA ALA A 177 2.66 -18.54 -19.73
C ALA A 177 2.12 -18.48 -21.18
N GLY A 178 0.86 -18.09 -21.37
CA GLY A 178 0.27 -17.93 -22.69
C GLY A 178 0.94 -16.84 -23.54
N MET A 179 1.37 -15.73 -22.92
CA MET A 179 2.17 -14.69 -23.61
C MET A 179 3.53 -15.23 -24.06
N LYS A 180 4.21 -16.02 -23.22
CA LYS A 180 5.50 -16.65 -23.55
C LYS A 180 5.35 -17.67 -24.67
N GLU A 181 4.31 -18.50 -24.65
CA GLU A 181 4.00 -19.46 -25.72
C GLU A 181 3.77 -18.76 -27.07
N LYS A 182 2.99 -17.67 -27.07
CA LYS A 182 2.72 -16.84 -28.24
C LYS A 182 3.90 -15.93 -28.64
N ARG A 183 4.95 -15.88 -27.82
CA ARG A 183 6.11 -14.97 -27.94
C ARG A 183 5.72 -13.48 -27.97
N ASP A 184 4.67 -13.12 -27.24
CA ASP A 184 4.22 -11.74 -27.08
C ASP A 184 5.03 -10.99 -26.00
N VAL A 185 6.32 -10.82 -26.27
CA VAL A 185 7.29 -10.31 -25.27
C VAL A 185 7.03 -8.84 -24.92
N ALA A 186 6.45 -8.07 -25.83
CA ALA A 186 6.13 -6.67 -25.61
C ALA A 186 5.12 -6.47 -24.46
N GLN A 187 4.26 -7.46 -24.20
CA GLN A 187 3.27 -7.41 -23.13
C GLN A 187 3.80 -7.92 -21.78
N LEU A 188 4.94 -8.62 -21.76
CA LEU A 188 5.49 -9.22 -20.54
C LEU A 188 5.81 -8.18 -19.45
N PRO A 189 6.38 -6.99 -19.72
CA PRO A 189 6.63 -5.99 -18.68
C PRO A 189 5.36 -5.61 -17.90
N GLY A 190 4.27 -5.34 -18.63
CA GLY A 190 2.98 -5.01 -18.02
C GLY A 190 2.38 -6.20 -17.24
N ALA A 191 2.52 -7.42 -17.77
CA ALA A 191 2.04 -8.63 -17.11
C ALA A 191 2.79 -8.91 -15.80
N TYR A 192 4.12 -8.76 -15.76
CA TYR A 192 4.90 -8.87 -14.53
C TYR A 192 4.61 -7.73 -13.54
N GLY A 193 4.34 -6.51 -14.02
CA GLY A 193 3.85 -5.41 -13.18
C GLY A 193 2.53 -5.77 -12.48
N ALA A 194 1.56 -6.30 -13.22
CA ALA A 194 0.30 -6.79 -12.64
C ALA A 194 0.51 -7.98 -11.69
N ARG A 195 1.54 -8.80 -11.94
CA ARG A 195 1.87 -9.98 -11.13
C ARG A 195 2.27 -9.63 -9.70
N ILE A 196 2.94 -8.51 -9.48
CA ILE A 196 3.35 -8.04 -8.14
C ILE A 196 2.13 -8.00 -7.20
N ASN A 197 1.02 -7.39 -7.63
CA ASN A 197 -0.19 -7.28 -6.84
C ASN A 197 -0.90 -8.62 -6.62
N LEU A 198 -0.76 -9.57 -7.54
CA LEU A 198 -1.29 -10.93 -7.37
C LEU A 198 -0.47 -11.72 -6.35
N LEU A 199 0.86 -11.60 -6.36
CA LEU A 199 1.75 -12.26 -5.40
C LEU A 199 1.50 -11.74 -3.98
N GLN A 200 1.38 -10.43 -3.80
CA GLN A 200 1.01 -9.82 -2.51
C GLN A 200 -0.30 -10.39 -1.97
N ARG A 201 -1.34 -10.50 -2.82
CA ARG A 201 -2.64 -11.06 -2.44
C ARG A 201 -2.56 -12.53 -2.05
N ARG A 202 -1.73 -13.32 -2.75
CA ARG A 202 -1.52 -14.73 -2.42
C ARG A 202 -0.82 -14.88 -1.06
N ASP A 203 0.21 -14.09 -0.82
CA ASP A 203 0.97 -14.14 0.43
C ASP A 203 0.10 -13.75 1.63
N LEU A 204 -0.66 -12.67 1.49
CA LEU A 204 -1.59 -12.25 2.54
C LEU A 204 -2.62 -13.35 2.89
N ARG A 205 -3.20 -14.01 1.88
CA ARG A 205 -4.12 -15.14 2.10
C ARG A 205 -3.43 -16.33 2.77
N HIS A 206 -2.21 -16.64 2.35
CA HIS A 206 -1.39 -17.69 2.95
C HIS A 206 -1.15 -17.41 4.45
N CYS A 207 -0.70 -16.20 4.79
CA CYS A 207 -0.48 -15.78 6.17
C CYS A 207 -1.76 -15.81 7.01
N LEU A 208 -2.89 -15.38 6.45
CA LEU A 208 -4.17 -15.48 7.17
C LEU A 208 -4.57 -16.93 7.42
N ALA A 209 -4.49 -17.80 6.40
CA ALA A 209 -4.88 -19.20 6.54
C ALA A 209 -4.06 -19.87 7.66
N ALA A 210 -2.76 -19.54 7.74
CA ALA A 210 -1.90 -19.96 8.84
C ALA A 210 -2.36 -19.40 10.20
N ALA A 211 -2.73 -18.11 10.27
CA ALA A 211 -3.24 -17.49 11.51
C ALA A 211 -4.55 -18.13 11.99
N VAL A 212 -5.49 -18.39 11.07
CA VAL A 212 -6.76 -19.07 11.37
C VAL A 212 -6.52 -20.51 11.83
N ALA A 213 -5.64 -21.26 11.16
CA ALA A 213 -5.28 -22.62 11.56
C ALA A 213 -4.67 -22.67 12.97
N ALA A 214 -3.86 -21.66 13.33
CA ALA A 214 -3.27 -21.53 14.66
C ALA A 214 -4.31 -21.20 15.75
N SER A 215 -5.44 -20.57 15.41
CA SER A 215 -6.54 -20.28 16.35
C SER A 215 -7.45 -21.49 16.65
N GLY A 216 -7.14 -22.68 16.11
CA GLY A 216 -7.96 -23.89 16.25
C GLY A 216 -9.05 -24.02 15.18
N PRO A 217 -9.74 -25.17 15.07
CA PRO A 217 -10.77 -25.35 14.05
C PRO A 217 -11.92 -24.37 14.29
N ALA A 218 -12.03 -23.35 13.44
CA ALA A 218 -13.27 -22.61 13.26
C ALA A 218 -14.35 -23.64 12.93
N SER A 219 -15.35 -23.77 13.81
CA SER A 219 -16.48 -24.63 13.56
C SER A 219 -17.09 -24.24 12.21
N LYS A 220 -17.13 -25.16 11.23
CA LYS A 220 -17.91 -25.02 9.98
C LYS A 220 -19.42 -25.05 10.26
N ARG A 221 -19.86 -24.43 11.35
CA ARG A 221 -21.27 -24.30 11.68
C ARG A 221 -21.86 -23.36 10.65
N ALA A 222 -22.99 -23.75 10.07
CA ALA A 222 -23.78 -22.84 9.26
C ALA A 222 -24.03 -21.58 10.09
N VAL A 223 -23.61 -20.44 9.56
CA VAL A 223 -23.78 -19.14 10.20
C VAL A 223 -25.28 -18.85 10.21
N ARG A 224 -25.84 -18.53 11.38
CA ARG A 224 -27.27 -18.25 11.55
C ARG A 224 -27.45 -17.04 12.46
N MET A 225 -28.35 -16.17 12.06
CA MET A 225 -28.80 -15.04 12.87
C MET A 225 -29.52 -15.56 14.11
N LYS A 226 -29.30 -14.91 15.26
CA LYS A 226 -29.98 -15.28 16.51
C LYS A 226 -31.45 -14.85 16.43
N ALA A 227 -32.36 -15.72 16.89
CA ALA A 227 -33.79 -15.42 16.96
C ALA A 227 -34.11 -14.11 17.72
N ALA A 228 -33.35 -13.82 18.79
CA ALA A 228 -33.49 -12.59 19.57
C ALA A 228 -33.13 -11.30 18.80
N ASP A 229 -32.50 -11.43 17.63
CA ASP A 229 -32.09 -10.31 16.79
C ASP A 229 -33.07 -10.08 15.61
N HIS A 230 -34.08 -10.95 15.41
CA HIS A 230 -34.98 -10.92 14.25
C HIS A 230 -35.80 -9.63 14.11
N ASP A 231 -36.23 -9.03 15.23
CA ASP A 231 -37.06 -7.82 15.26
C ASP A 231 -36.24 -6.56 15.55
N LYS A 232 -34.92 -6.63 15.38
CA LYS A 232 -34.00 -5.50 15.62
C LYS A 232 -33.45 -4.93 14.33
N THR A 233 -33.16 -3.64 14.37
CA THR A 233 -32.29 -2.96 13.42
C THR A 233 -30.95 -2.69 14.07
N PHE A 234 -29.88 -3.00 13.35
CA PHE A 234 -28.51 -2.79 13.78
C PHE A 234 -27.91 -1.65 12.98
N ARG A 235 -27.24 -0.72 13.65
CA ARG A 235 -26.55 0.39 12.99
C ARG A 235 -25.13 0.50 13.51
N VAL A 236 -24.15 0.43 12.62
CA VAL A 236 -22.77 0.80 12.91
C VAL A 236 -22.54 2.23 12.47
N ARG A 237 -22.03 3.08 13.37
CA ARG A 237 -21.51 4.41 13.08
C ARG A 237 -20.00 4.39 13.20
N ALA A 238 -19.30 4.95 12.22
CA ALA A 238 -17.83 4.87 12.16
C ALA A 238 -17.20 6.26 11.97
N PRO A 239 -16.17 6.61 12.78
CA PRO A 239 -15.32 7.76 12.51
C PRO A 239 -14.50 7.53 11.24
N LEU A 240 -13.78 8.55 10.79
CA LEU A 240 -12.73 8.42 9.78
C LEU A 240 -11.34 8.42 10.41
N ARG A 241 -10.33 8.23 9.58
CA ARG A 241 -8.93 8.28 9.98
C ARG A 241 -8.27 9.56 9.44
N LEU A 242 -7.76 10.39 10.34
CA LEU A 242 -6.80 11.43 10.01
C LEU A 242 -5.39 10.83 9.99
N GLY A 243 -4.75 10.79 8.83
CA GLY A 243 -3.36 10.34 8.71
C GLY A 243 -2.36 11.45 9.04
N ILE A 244 -1.53 11.22 10.06
CA ILE A 244 -0.47 12.14 10.49
C ILE A 244 0.88 11.65 9.94
N SER A 245 1.15 10.35 10.04
CA SER A 245 2.31 9.72 9.40
C SER A 245 1.98 8.27 9.04
N SER A 246 2.34 7.84 7.83
CA SER A 246 2.34 6.41 7.47
C SER A 246 3.76 5.88 7.24
N ALA A 247 4.78 6.68 7.60
CA ALA A 247 6.15 6.52 7.12
C ALA A 247 6.20 6.21 5.60
N ASN A 248 5.36 6.95 4.85
CA ASN A 248 5.09 6.78 3.42
C ASN A 248 4.76 5.33 3.04
N ALA A 249 3.56 4.88 3.42
CA ALA A 249 3.02 3.55 3.13
C ALA A 249 3.85 2.38 3.69
N SER A 250 4.43 2.58 4.87
CA SER A 250 5.14 1.54 5.61
C SER A 250 4.24 0.36 6.02
N ASP A 251 2.94 0.60 6.05
CA ASP A 251 1.86 -0.34 6.34
C ASP A 251 1.42 -1.17 5.13
N ASN A 252 2.09 -1.03 3.98
CA ASN A 252 1.94 -1.98 2.88
C ASN A 252 2.38 -3.38 3.33
N HIS A 253 1.62 -4.42 2.95
CA HIS A 253 1.82 -5.80 3.39
C HIS A 253 3.26 -6.32 3.17
N LEU A 254 3.79 -6.22 1.94
CA LEU A 254 5.15 -6.66 1.63
C LEU A 254 6.17 -5.90 2.48
N ARG A 255 6.12 -4.56 2.42
CA ARG A 255 7.11 -3.71 3.09
C ARG A 255 7.10 -3.92 4.59
N SER A 256 5.91 -4.02 5.19
CA SER A 256 5.74 -4.24 6.63
C SER A 256 6.26 -5.60 7.07
N LYS A 257 6.11 -6.67 6.27
CA LYS A 257 6.69 -7.98 6.57
C LYS A 257 8.23 -7.95 6.52
N GLU A 258 8.80 -7.32 5.50
CA GLU A 258 10.27 -7.32 5.31
C GLU A 258 11.02 -6.37 6.26
N GLN A 259 10.47 -5.18 6.54
CA GLN A 259 11.18 -4.11 7.27
C GLN A 259 10.39 -3.51 8.44
N GLY A 260 9.19 -4.01 8.70
CA GLY A 260 8.29 -3.41 9.66
C GLY A 260 7.56 -2.19 9.12
N GLY A 261 6.50 -1.80 9.83
CA GLY A 261 5.64 -0.68 9.48
C GLY A 261 5.40 0.23 10.70
N LYS A 262 5.25 1.53 10.44
CA LYS A 262 4.98 2.56 11.46
C LYS A 262 3.93 3.54 10.97
N THR A 263 2.85 3.71 11.73
CA THR A 263 1.80 4.68 11.38
C THR A 263 1.28 5.43 12.59
N LEU A 264 1.12 6.73 12.45
CA LEU A 264 0.51 7.62 13.42
C LEU A 264 -0.77 8.18 12.80
N ASN A 265 -1.90 7.95 13.44
CA ASN A 265 -3.19 8.43 12.95
C ASN A 265 -4.13 8.79 14.10
N ALA A 266 -5.24 9.45 13.77
CA ALA A 266 -6.27 9.79 14.73
C ALA A 266 -7.67 9.43 14.20
N GLY A 267 -8.54 8.92 15.07
CA GLY A 267 -9.97 8.78 14.76
C GLY A 267 -10.63 10.16 14.76
N ILE A 268 -11.40 10.51 13.72
CA ILE A 268 -12.07 11.81 13.61
C ILE A 268 -13.55 11.69 13.20
N ASP A 269 -14.35 12.54 13.81
CA ASP A 269 -15.73 12.85 13.40
C ASP A 269 -15.74 14.14 12.59
N LEU A 270 -16.68 14.28 11.65
CA LEU A 270 -16.77 15.46 10.79
C LEU A 270 -18.05 16.25 11.09
N GLY A 271 -17.89 17.58 11.11
CA GLY A 271 -18.99 18.54 11.11
C GLY A 271 -19.67 18.59 9.74
N SER A 272 -20.93 19.00 9.74
CA SER A 272 -21.66 19.35 8.52
C SER A 272 -22.42 20.65 8.73
N GLU A 273 -22.68 21.35 7.63
CA GLU A 273 -23.38 22.63 7.66
C GLU A 273 -24.79 22.43 8.23
N GLY A 274 -25.07 23.04 9.39
CA GLY A 274 -26.33 22.90 10.12
C GLY A 274 -26.32 21.88 11.27
N ASP A 275 -25.24 21.12 11.48
CA ASP A 275 -25.11 20.24 12.65
C ASP A 275 -24.63 21.03 13.88
N ASP A 276 -25.22 20.76 15.05
CA ASP A 276 -24.78 21.34 16.34
C ASP A 276 -23.39 20.82 16.76
N ALA A 277 -22.97 19.65 16.26
CA ALA A 277 -21.70 19.02 16.58
C ALA A 277 -21.21 18.05 15.49
N ALA A 278 -19.88 17.92 15.37
CA ALA A 278 -19.27 16.88 14.56
C ALA A 278 -19.72 15.49 15.02
N SER A 279 -19.96 14.61 14.05
CA SER A 279 -20.43 13.24 14.28
C SER A 279 -19.76 12.24 13.35
N PRO A 280 -19.87 10.92 13.60
CA PRO A 280 -19.36 9.89 12.70
C PRO A 280 -19.95 10.04 11.28
N PRO A 281 -19.12 10.15 10.22
CA PRO A 281 -19.61 10.41 8.86
C PRO A 281 -20.00 9.17 8.06
N LEU A 282 -19.70 7.97 8.57
CA LEU A 282 -20.03 6.69 7.96
C LEU A 282 -21.08 5.96 8.79
N SER A 283 -22.04 5.33 8.10
CA SER A 283 -22.97 4.41 8.74
C SER A 283 -23.30 3.19 7.91
N VAL A 284 -23.55 2.07 8.58
CA VAL A 284 -24.03 0.81 7.99
C VAL A 284 -25.23 0.36 8.81
N SER A 285 -26.40 0.24 8.18
CA SER A 285 -27.60 -0.26 8.82
C SER A 285 -27.96 -1.63 8.25
N VAL A 286 -28.29 -2.59 9.12
CA VAL A 286 -28.69 -3.96 8.76
C VAL A 286 -29.96 -4.33 9.51
N ARG A 287 -30.93 -4.91 8.82
CA ARG A 287 -32.12 -5.49 9.45
C ARG A 287 -32.57 -6.75 8.71
N ARG A 288 -33.22 -7.63 9.46
CA ARG A 288 -33.96 -8.77 8.89
C ARG A 288 -35.25 -8.28 8.24
N LEU A 289 -35.63 -8.91 7.14
CA LEU A 289 -36.91 -8.72 6.46
C LEU A 289 -37.79 -9.95 6.69
N ALA A 290 -39.12 -9.74 6.78
CA ALA A 290 -40.07 -10.85 6.85
C ALA A 290 -40.16 -11.62 5.52
N GLU A 291 -40.09 -10.89 4.40
CA GLU A 291 -40.06 -11.46 3.06
C GLU A 291 -38.67 -12.01 2.73
N THR A 292 -38.62 -13.18 2.11
CA THR A 292 -37.37 -13.80 1.65
C THR A 292 -36.80 -13.07 0.44
N ARG A 293 -36.01 -12.02 0.70
CA ARG A 293 -35.29 -11.23 -0.29
C ARG A 293 -33.99 -10.66 0.27
N LEU A 294 -33.05 -10.34 -0.61
CA LEU A 294 -31.82 -9.63 -0.32
C LEU A 294 -31.91 -8.23 -0.92
N VAL A 295 -31.75 -7.19 -0.09
CA VAL A 295 -31.75 -5.78 -0.51
C VAL A 295 -30.43 -5.14 -0.08
N LEU A 296 -29.66 -4.62 -1.02
CA LEU A 296 -28.40 -3.94 -0.79
C LEU A 296 -28.47 -2.52 -1.33
N ARG A 297 -28.15 -1.53 -0.50
CA ARG A 297 -28.17 -0.11 -0.88
C ARG A 297 -26.89 0.60 -0.47
N SER A 298 -26.41 1.47 -1.35
CA SER A 298 -25.43 2.50 -1.01
C SER A 298 -26.04 3.86 -1.29
N MET A 299 -26.14 4.70 -0.26
CA MET A 299 -26.63 6.08 -0.35
C MET A 299 -25.53 7.03 0.13
N SER A 300 -24.58 7.35 -0.75
CA SER A 300 -23.46 8.25 -0.43
C SER A 300 -23.49 9.49 -1.31
N SER A 301 -22.89 10.58 -0.83
CA SER A 301 -22.80 11.82 -1.60
C SER A 301 -22.13 11.59 -2.96
N GLY A 302 -22.91 11.64 -4.04
CA GLY A 302 -22.44 11.44 -5.41
C GLY A 302 -22.36 9.99 -5.90
N PHE A 303 -22.83 9.00 -5.11
CA PHE A 303 -22.93 7.61 -5.55
C PHE A 303 -24.11 6.88 -4.90
N GLU A 304 -25.07 6.48 -5.73
CA GLU A 304 -26.22 5.67 -5.35
C GLU A 304 -26.21 4.35 -6.13
N ALA A 305 -26.44 3.25 -5.43
CA ALA A 305 -26.55 1.94 -6.04
C ALA A 305 -27.51 1.06 -5.23
N GLU A 306 -28.32 0.27 -5.93
CA GLU A 306 -29.25 -0.69 -5.33
C GLU A 306 -29.15 -2.03 -6.03
N PHE A 307 -29.30 -3.10 -5.26
CA PHE A 307 -29.42 -4.47 -5.74
C PHE A 307 -30.52 -5.15 -4.94
N GLU A 308 -31.44 -5.80 -5.63
CA GLU A 308 -32.52 -6.59 -5.04
C GLU A 308 -32.59 -7.98 -5.69
N ALA A 309 -32.72 -9.01 -4.86
CA ALA A 309 -33.00 -10.37 -5.29
C ALA A 309 -34.07 -10.99 -4.38
N ASP A 310 -35.07 -11.64 -4.97
CA ASP A 310 -36.20 -12.26 -4.29
C ASP A 310 -36.57 -13.63 -4.90
N ARG A 311 -37.54 -14.33 -4.29
CA ARG A 311 -38.04 -15.63 -4.77
C ARG A 311 -38.79 -15.59 -6.11
N ARG A 312 -39.10 -14.41 -6.66
CA ARG A 312 -39.84 -14.28 -7.93
C ARG A 312 -38.90 -14.30 -9.13
N GLY A 313 -37.65 -13.90 -8.95
CA GLY A 313 -36.61 -13.96 -9.97
C GLY A 313 -36.05 -15.37 -10.21
N GLU A 314 -35.34 -15.55 -11.31
CA GLU A 314 -34.59 -16.76 -11.59
C GLU A 314 -33.29 -16.77 -10.76
N ALA A 315 -33.16 -17.74 -9.86
CA ALA A 315 -32.06 -17.83 -8.88
C ALA A 315 -30.66 -17.73 -9.52
N GLY A 316 -30.41 -18.46 -10.60
CA GLY A 316 -29.12 -18.45 -11.30
C GLY A 316 -28.77 -17.07 -11.87
N ALA A 317 -29.74 -16.40 -12.50
CA ALA A 317 -29.55 -15.06 -13.05
C ALA A 317 -29.30 -14.01 -11.97
N GLN A 318 -30.02 -14.08 -10.85
CA GLN A 318 -29.82 -13.19 -9.70
C GLN A 318 -28.45 -13.41 -9.04
N SER A 319 -28.02 -14.66 -8.89
CA SER A 319 -26.69 -15.01 -8.41
C SER A 319 -25.60 -14.52 -9.36
N ASP A 320 -25.80 -14.63 -10.68
CA ASP A 320 -24.87 -14.08 -11.66
C ASP A 320 -24.74 -12.56 -11.57
N LEU A 321 -25.85 -11.84 -11.36
CA LEU A 321 -25.83 -10.39 -11.11
C LEU A 321 -25.16 -10.03 -9.78
N PHE A 322 -25.37 -10.84 -8.73
CA PHE A 322 -24.69 -10.68 -7.45
C PHE A 322 -23.16 -10.80 -7.64
N PHE A 323 -22.67 -11.81 -8.37
CA PHE A 323 -21.25 -12.05 -8.57
C PHE A 323 -20.61 -11.26 -9.72
N ALA A 324 -21.35 -10.39 -10.41
CA ALA A 324 -20.87 -9.64 -11.57
C ALA A 324 -19.57 -8.84 -11.30
N TYR A 325 -19.39 -8.34 -10.07
CA TYR A 325 -18.19 -7.59 -9.67
C TYR A 325 -16.87 -8.38 -9.79
N ARG A 326 -16.92 -9.71 -9.85
CA ARG A 326 -15.74 -10.57 -10.02
C ARG A 326 -15.23 -10.61 -11.45
N ARG A 327 -16.11 -10.36 -12.43
CA ARG A 327 -15.80 -10.41 -13.87
C ARG A 327 -15.38 -9.06 -14.43
N GLY A 328 -15.46 -7.99 -13.63
CA GLY A 328 -15.26 -6.61 -14.05
C GLY A 328 -16.50 -6.02 -14.72
N GLY A 329 -16.59 -4.69 -14.78
CA GLY A 329 -17.67 -3.96 -15.46
C GLY A 329 -18.79 -3.43 -14.54
N ASP A 330 -19.06 -4.08 -13.41
CA ASP A 330 -19.97 -3.57 -12.37
C ASP A 330 -19.27 -3.59 -11.00
N GLU A 331 -18.74 -2.44 -10.59
CA GLU A 331 -18.11 -2.29 -9.27
C GLU A 331 -19.11 -1.89 -8.18
N SER A 332 -20.40 -1.74 -8.52
CA SER A 332 -21.42 -1.32 -7.57
C SER A 332 -21.60 -2.36 -6.46
N LEU A 333 -21.67 -1.86 -5.23
CA LEU A 333 -21.89 -2.67 -4.02
C LEU A 333 -20.88 -3.82 -3.83
N ARG A 334 -19.75 -3.86 -4.56
CA ARG A 334 -18.81 -5.00 -4.55
C ARG A 334 -18.32 -5.36 -3.17
N MET A 335 -18.15 -4.35 -2.30
CA MET A 335 -17.65 -4.53 -0.94
C MET A 335 -18.69 -5.20 -0.04
N VAL A 336 -19.96 -4.81 -0.14
CA VAL A 336 -21.06 -5.43 0.62
C VAL A 336 -21.34 -6.85 0.11
N LYS A 337 -21.37 -7.02 -1.22
CA LYS A 337 -21.53 -8.34 -1.87
C LYS A 337 -20.41 -9.30 -1.44
N GLN A 338 -19.15 -8.87 -1.52
CA GLN A 338 -18.04 -9.70 -1.08
C GLN A 338 -18.05 -9.91 0.44
N ALA A 339 -18.47 -8.94 1.26
CA ALA A 339 -18.54 -9.13 2.71
C ALA A 339 -19.49 -10.27 3.09
N LEU A 340 -20.66 -10.37 2.44
CA LEU A 340 -21.59 -11.49 2.64
C LEU A 340 -20.96 -12.85 2.32
N VAL A 341 -20.13 -12.91 1.28
CA VAL A 341 -19.35 -14.12 0.94
C VAL A 341 -18.28 -14.40 1.98
N HIS A 342 -17.54 -13.35 2.37
CA HIS A 342 -16.43 -13.42 3.32
C HIS A 342 -16.89 -13.90 4.70
N THR A 343 -18.09 -13.51 5.14
CA THR A 343 -18.68 -13.97 6.41
C THR A 343 -19.39 -15.31 6.29
N GLY A 344 -19.47 -15.92 5.11
CA GLY A 344 -20.17 -17.18 4.87
C GLY A 344 -21.70 -17.09 4.94
N ILE A 345 -22.26 -15.88 4.87
CA ILE A 345 -23.71 -15.67 4.77
C ILE A 345 -24.19 -16.05 3.36
N VAL A 346 -23.36 -15.82 2.35
CA VAL A 346 -23.54 -16.29 0.97
C VAL A 346 -22.39 -17.23 0.62
N ALA A 347 -22.66 -18.36 -0.03
CA ALA A 347 -21.60 -19.27 -0.45
C ALA A 347 -20.77 -18.67 -1.61
N ASP A 348 -19.46 -18.97 -1.67
CA ASP A 348 -18.52 -18.35 -2.64
C ASP A 348 -18.92 -18.51 -4.12
N HIS A 349 -19.68 -19.55 -4.45
CA HIS A 349 -20.22 -19.83 -5.78
C HIS A 349 -21.70 -20.18 -5.72
N SER A 350 -22.45 -19.48 -4.86
CA SER A 350 -23.87 -19.76 -4.68
C SER A 350 -24.64 -19.71 -6.00
N ALA A 351 -25.43 -20.75 -6.25
CA ALA A 351 -26.39 -20.76 -7.35
C ALA A 351 -27.69 -20.02 -6.97
N ASP A 352 -27.93 -19.81 -5.68
CA ASP A 352 -29.12 -19.15 -5.15
C ASP A 352 -28.78 -18.33 -3.90
N VAL A 353 -28.39 -17.06 -4.13
CA VAL A 353 -28.07 -16.13 -3.04
C VAL A 353 -29.27 -15.80 -2.14
N VAL A 354 -30.50 -15.96 -2.63
CA VAL A 354 -31.71 -15.69 -1.84
C VAL A 354 -31.96 -16.83 -0.86
N ALA A 355 -31.71 -18.08 -1.27
CA ALA A 355 -31.76 -19.24 -0.38
C ALA A 355 -30.69 -19.16 0.73
N ASP A 356 -29.45 -18.78 0.41
CA ASP A 356 -28.39 -18.61 1.40
C ASP A 356 -28.76 -17.57 2.48
N VAL A 357 -29.31 -16.42 2.06
CA VAL A 357 -29.78 -15.37 2.98
C VAL A 357 -31.00 -15.83 3.78
N SER A 358 -31.93 -16.55 3.14
CA SER A 358 -33.08 -17.17 3.82
C SER A 358 -32.63 -18.13 4.90
N ASP A 359 -31.56 -18.88 4.64
CA ASP A 359 -30.97 -19.77 5.61
C ASP A 359 -30.38 -18.98 6.79
N PHE A 360 -29.52 -18.02 6.50
CA PHE A 360 -28.92 -17.18 7.56
C PHE A 360 -29.98 -16.52 8.46
N THR A 361 -31.11 -16.07 7.89
CA THR A 361 -32.15 -15.30 8.58
C THR A 361 -33.37 -16.11 9.04
N ASP A 362 -33.30 -17.44 9.03
CA ASP A 362 -34.42 -18.31 9.43
C ASP A 362 -35.73 -18.02 8.66
N GLY A 363 -35.66 -18.21 7.34
CA GLY A 363 -36.77 -18.03 6.41
C GLY A 363 -37.03 -16.59 5.95
N GLY A 364 -36.36 -15.61 6.56
CA GLY A 364 -36.51 -14.19 6.24
C GLY A 364 -35.67 -13.71 5.06
N GLY A 365 -35.55 -12.39 4.97
CA GLY A 365 -34.63 -11.69 4.08
C GLY A 365 -33.66 -10.80 4.85
N LEU A 366 -32.80 -10.09 4.13
CA LEU A 366 -31.80 -9.19 4.71
C LEU A 366 -31.73 -7.88 3.93
N GLU A 367 -31.75 -6.76 4.62
CA GLU A 367 -31.49 -5.43 4.06
C GLU A 367 -30.21 -4.86 4.65
N ILE A 368 -29.30 -4.39 3.79
CA ILE A 368 -28.06 -3.70 4.17
C ILE A 368 -28.01 -2.35 3.45
N THR A 369 -27.88 -1.28 4.23
CA THR A 369 -27.74 0.09 3.69
C THR A 369 -26.46 0.73 4.21
N THR A 370 -25.60 1.19 3.30
CA THR A 370 -24.37 1.94 3.63
C THR A 370 -24.50 3.41 3.25
N THR A 371 -24.02 4.31 4.12
CA THR A 371 -24.04 5.76 3.86
C THR A 371 -22.69 6.40 4.18
N SER A 372 -22.26 7.37 3.37
CA SER A 372 -21.08 8.20 3.66
C SER A 372 -21.33 9.67 3.34
N ARG A 373 -20.96 10.54 4.29
CA ARG A 373 -20.92 12.00 4.08
C ARG A 373 -19.67 12.49 3.33
N VAL A 374 -18.70 11.61 3.06
CA VAL A 374 -17.44 11.97 2.40
C VAL A 374 -17.31 11.23 1.07
N GLN A 375 -16.79 11.91 0.06
CA GLN A 375 -16.54 11.30 -1.24
C GLN A 375 -15.47 10.21 -1.15
N GLN A 376 -15.60 9.20 -2.02
CA GLN A 376 -14.54 8.20 -2.19
C GLN A 376 -13.22 8.86 -2.60
N GLY A 377 -12.11 8.36 -2.07
CA GLY A 377 -10.78 8.90 -2.39
C GLY A 377 -10.38 10.16 -1.62
N SER A 378 -11.11 10.53 -0.56
CA SER A 378 -10.80 11.66 0.33
C SER A 378 -9.40 11.61 0.98
N GLY A 379 -8.84 10.42 1.15
CA GLY A 379 -7.60 10.21 1.90
C GLY A 379 -7.81 9.94 3.39
N LEU A 380 -9.07 9.85 3.86
CA LEU A 380 -9.41 9.65 5.27
C LEU A 380 -9.72 8.18 5.64
N GLY A 381 -9.24 7.21 4.85
CA GLY A 381 -9.45 5.77 5.10
C GLY A 381 -10.90 5.28 4.88
N THR A 382 -11.76 6.07 4.23
CA THR A 382 -13.22 5.82 4.13
C THR A 382 -13.59 4.42 3.67
N SER A 383 -12.92 3.89 2.64
CA SER A 383 -13.22 2.57 2.07
C SER A 383 -12.91 1.42 3.05
N SER A 384 -11.73 1.42 3.66
CA SER A 384 -11.30 0.37 4.59
C SER A 384 -12.08 0.40 5.90
N ILE A 385 -12.46 1.59 6.36
CA ILE A 385 -13.32 1.75 7.52
C ILE A 385 -14.74 1.25 7.22
N LEU A 386 -15.26 1.51 6.01
CA LEU A 386 -16.55 0.96 5.58
C LEU A 386 -16.51 -0.58 5.53
N ALA A 387 -15.41 -1.18 5.04
CA ALA A 387 -15.21 -2.62 5.09
C ALA A 387 -15.29 -3.16 6.53
N ALA A 388 -14.57 -2.54 7.48
CA ALA A 388 -14.62 -2.92 8.88
C ALA A 388 -16.01 -2.71 9.51
N ALA A 389 -16.71 -1.63 9.18
CA ALA A 389 -18.07 -1.38 9.68
C ALA A 389 -19.09 -2.41 9.18
N ILE A 390 -19.01 -2.81 7.91
CA ILE A 390 -19.84 -3.89 7.34
C ILE A 390 -19.53 -5.22 8.06
N LEU A 391 -18.24 -5.56 8.19
CA LEU A 391 -17.84 -6.79 8.87
C LEU A 391 -18.26 -6.79 10.34
N LYS A 392 -18.19 -5.65 11.04
CA LYS A 392 -18.57 -5.55 12.47
C LYS A 392 -20.02 -6.00 12.68
N VAL A 393 -20.95 -5.45 11.89
CA VAL A 393 -22.37 -5.80 12.01
C VAL A 393 -22.65 -7.24 11.55
N LEU A 394 -22.04 -7.69 10.45
CA LEU A 394 -22.25 -9.06 9.98
C LEU A 394 -21.68 -10.10 10.95
N TYR A 395 -20.50 -9.87 11.53
CA TYR A 395 -19.93 -10.72 12.57
C TYR A 395 -20.76 -10.69 13.85
N ARG A 396 -21.30 -9.54 14.27
CA ARG A 396 -22.21 -9.47 15.42
C ARG A 396 -23.47 -10.31 15.20
N LEU A 397 -24.05 -10.24 13.99
CA LEU A 397 -25.21 -11.04 13.62
C LEU A 397 -24.90 -12.53 13.48
N SER A 398 -23.68 -12.85 13.06
CA SER A 398 -23.15 -14.21 12.91
C SER A 398 -22.71 -14.85 14.24
N GLY A 399 -22.61 -14.05 15.31
CA GLY A 399 -22.10 -14.51 16.61
C GLY A 399 -20.58 -14.64 16.69
N GLU A 400 -19.86 -14.05 15.73
CA GLU A 400 -18.40 -14.06 15.69
C GLU A 400 -17.81 -13.04 16.69
N PRO A 401 -16.78 -13.40 17.48
CA PRO A 401 -16.18 -12.51 18.47
C PRO A 401 -15.70 -11.18 17.91
N ALA A 402 -15.24 -11.16 16.65
CA ALA A 402 -14.77 -9.95 15.97
C ALA A 402 -15.85 -8.87 15.76
N GLY A 403 -17.13 -9.24 15.85
CA GLY A 403 -18.24 -8.28 15.81
C GLY A 403 -18.59 -7.68 17.19
N GLY A 404 -18.04 -8.23 18.26
CA GLY A 404 -18.20 -7.74 19.63
C GLY A 404 -17.09 -6.79 20.06
N PRO A 405 -17.24 -6.09 21.20
CA PRO A 405 -16.25 -5.15 21.71
C PRO A 405 -14.93 -5.83 22.09
N ASP A 406 -14.98 -7.05 22.63
CA ASP A 406 -13.79 -7.75 23.16
C ASP A 406 -12.94 -8.42 22.07
N GLY A 407 -13.52 -8.70 20.90
CA GLY A 407 -12.83 -9.36 19.79
C GLY A 407 -12.48 -8.43 18.63
N GLU A 408 -12.75 -7.13 18.75
CA GLU A 408 -12.60 -6.17 17.65
C GLU A 408 -11.15 -6.03 17.19
N TYR A 409 -10.22 -5.78 18.11
CA TYR A 409 -8.80 -5.63 17.78
C TYR A 409 -7.99 -6.89 18.15
N PRO A 410 -7.10 -7.39 17.28
CA PRO A 410 -6.85 -6.95 15.90
C PRO A 410 -7.79 -7.58 14.87
N ALA A 411 -8.59 -8.58 15.27
CA ALA A 411 -9.21 -9.54 14.35
C ALA A 411 -10.15 -8.90 13.32
N LEU A 412 -11.03 -7.97 13.70
CA LEU A 412 -11.93 -7.30 12.74
C LEU A 412 -11.15 -6.58 11.63
N TYR A 413 -10.06 -5.92 12.02
CA TYR A 413 -9.23 -5.11 11.14
C TYR A 413 -8.30 -5.94 10.24
N ASP A 414 -7.90 -7.13 10.69
CA ASP A 414 -7.26 -8.11 9.81
C ASP A 414 -8.24 -8.58 8.73
N GLN A 415 -9.46 -8.94 9.13
CA GLN A 415 -10.51 -9.38 8.21
C GLN A 415 -10.92 -8.28 7.21
N SER A 416 -10.90 -7.01 7.60
CA SER A 416 -11.20 -5.91 6.67
C SER A 416 -10.14 -5.74 5.59
N VAL A 417 -8.85 -5.83 5.93
CA VAL A 417 -7.75 -5.80 4.95
C VAL A 417 -7.89 -6.96 3.95
N LEU A 418 -8.29 -8.14 4.44
CA LEU A 418 -8.50 -9.31 3.60
C LEU A 418 -9.68 -9.18 2.66
N LEU A 419 -10.79 -8.67 3.18
CA LEU A 419 -11.98 -8.37 2.39
C LEU A 419 -11.60 -7.43 1.22
N GLU A 420 -10.90 -6.33 1.50
CA GLU A 420 -10.45 -5.39 0.47
C GLU A 420 -9.54 -6.06 -0.58
N GLN A 421 -8.55 -6.82 -0.13
CA GLN A 421 -7.59 -7.49 -1.01
C GLN A 421 -8.26 -8.57 -1.86
N SER A 422 -9.32 -9.22 -1.36
CA SER A 422 -10.09 -10.23 -2.10
C SER A 422 -10.80 -9.66 -3.34
N ILE A 423 -11.17 -8.38 -3.31
CA ILE A 423 -11.78 -7.65 -4.44
C ILE A 423 -10.78 -6.77 -5.21
N GLY A 424 -9.47 -6.95 -4.97
CA GLY A 424 -8.42 -6.23 -5.66
C GLY A 424 -8.22 -4.78 -5.21
N LEU A 425 -8.76 -4.41 -4.04
CA LEU A 425 -8.42 -3.16 -3.38
C LEU A 425 -7.10 -3.34 -2.62
N ASN A 426 -6.08 -2.62 -3.06
CA ASN A 426 -4.81 -2.54 -2.36
C ASN A 426 -4.87 -1.43 -1.30
N SER A 427 -5.10 -1.81 -0.05
CA SER A 427 -4.98 -0.94 1.13
C SER A 427 -3.78 -1.36 1.99
N GLY A 428 -3.23 -0.42 2.75
CA GLY A 428 -2.32 -0.71 3.84
C GLY A 428 -3.11 -1.05 5.12
N TRP A 429 -2.47 -1.66 6.10
CA TRP A 429 -3.18 -2.17 7.27
C TRP A 429 -3.69 -1.07 8.22
N GLN A 430 -3.26 0.20 8.06
CA GLN A 430 -3.60 1.27 9.01
C GLN A 430 -5.03 1.80 8.86
N ASP A 431 -5.61 1.73 7.66
CA ASP A 431 -6.76 2.57 7.30
C ASP A 431 -7.97 2.26 8.16
N ALA A 432 -8.34 0.98 8.23
CA ALA A 432 -9.42 0.52 9.08
C ALA A 432 -9.06 0.65 10.58
N ARG A 433 -7.82 0.30 10.96
CA ARG A 433 -7.35 0.35 12.37
C ARG A 433 -7.39 1.75 12.96
N GLY A 434 -7.28 2.78 12.13
CA GLY A 434 -7.46 4.17 12.55
C GLY A 434 -8.84 4.48 13.14
N ALA A 435 -9.85 3.66 12.84
CA ALA A 435 -11.19 3.76 13.43
C ALA A 435 -11.35 3.00 14.76
N PHE A 436 -10.30 2.34 15.26
CA PHE A 436 -10.35 1.70 16.57
C PHE A 436 -10.41 2.74 17.70
N GLY A 437 -11.31 2.49 18.66
CA GLY A 437 -11.51 3.32 19.84
C GLY A 437 -10.61 2.95 21.01
N GLY A 438 -10.56 3.80 22.03
CA GLY A 438 -9.77 3.58 23.24
C GLY A 438 -9.60 4.86 24.08
N PRO A 439 -8.62 4.89 25.01
CA PRO A 439 -8.40 6.04 25.90
C PRO A 439 -8.00 7.33 25.18
N SER A 440 -7.43 7.23 23.97
CA SER A 440 -7.12 8.36 23.08
C SER A 440 -7.61 8.10 21.66
N ALA A 441 -7.90 9.18 20.92
CA ALA A 441 -8.19 9.11 19.51
C ALA A 441 -6.93 8.92 18.66
N VAL A 442 -5.77 9.40 19.16
CA VAL A 442 -4.46 9.37 18.49
C VAL A 442 -3.73 8.08 18.83
N LYS A 443 -3.22 7.43 17.80
CA LYS A 443 -2.71 6.05 17.85
C LYS A 443 -1.41 5.93 17.06
N ASP A 444 -0.35 5.53 17.76
CA ASP A 444 0.91 5.09 17.16
C ASP A 444 0.88 3.57 17.00
N PHE A 445 1.12 3.09 15.79
CA PHE A 445 1.17 1.69 15.44
C PHE A 445 2.56 1.29 15.00
N TYR A 446 3.07 0.20 15.54
CA TYR A 446 4.30 -0.43 15.09
C TYR A 446 4.05 -1.90 14.77
N ALA A 447 4.35 -2.31 13.54
CA ALA A 447 4.41 -3.72 13.17
C ALA A 447 5.88 -4.10 12.97
N PRO A 448 6.47 -4.98 13.79
CA PRO A 448 7.82 -5.47 13.53
C PRO A 448 7.88 -6.33 12.25
N PRO A 449 9.07 -6.49 11.63
CA PRO A 449 9.26 -7.46 10.56
C PRO A 449 8.79 -8.85 10.98
N THR A 450 8.16 -9.58 10.07
CA THR A 450 7.60 -10.91 10.36
C THR A 450 7.51 -11.77 9.11
N ALA A 451 7.64 -13.09 9.29
CA ALA A 451 7.36 -14.08 8.25
C ALA A 451 5.84 -14.35 8.09
N GLY A 452 5.05 -14.02 9.12
CA GLY A 452 3.60 -14.24 9.17
C GLY A 452 2.77 -13.02 8.75
N LEU A 453 1.54 -12.94 9.28
CA LEU A 453 0.69 -11.76 9.11
C LEU A 453 1.24 -10.61 9.98
N PRO A 454 1.45 -9.40 9.43
CA PRO A 454 1.75 -8.23 10.26
C PRO A 454 0.65 -8.02 11.31
N THR A 455 1.04 -8.01 12.57
CA THR A 455 0.16 -7.71 13.71
C THR A 455 0.61 -6.40 14.35
N PRO A 456 0.05 -5.25 13.92
CA PRO A 456 0.46 -3.97 14.46
C PRO A 456 0.19 -3.89 15.96
N GLU A 457 1.23 -3.55 16.72
CA GLU A 457 1.14 -3.17 18.12
C GLU A 457 0.59 -1.75 18.19
N LEU A 458 -0.33 -1.50 19.12
CA LEU A 458 -1.01 -0.21 19.28
C LEU A 458 -0.56 0.47 20.57
N THR A 459 -0.10 1.71 20.46
CA THR A 459 0.12 2.62 21.57
C THR A 459 -0.79 3.85 21.43
N PHE A 460 -1.53 4.18 22.49
CA PHE A 460 -2.33 5.40 22.54
C PHE A 460 -1.43 6.59 22.87
N VAL A 461 -1.53 7.65 22.06
CA VAL A 461 -0.79 8.90 22.28
C VAL A 461 -1.70 9.88 22.99
N ASP A 462 -1.27 10.36 24.16
CA ASP A 462 -2.00 11.40 24.88
C ASP A 462 -1.72 12.76 24.23
N ALA A 463 -2.74 13.32 23.59
CA ALA A 463 -2.66 14.61 22.91
C ALA A 463 -3.77 15.50 23.46
N ASP A 464 -3.43 16.77 23.75
CA ASP A 464 -4.42 17.76 24.16
C ASP A 464 -5.41 18.01 23.02
N GLU A 465 -6.63 17.48 23.15
CA GLU A 465 -7.59 17.44 22.04
C GLU A 465 -8.05 18.82 21.59
N GLU A 466 -8.15 19.76 22.53
CA GLU A 466 -8.54 21.14 22.25
C GLU A 466 -7.47 21.83 21.40
N SER A 467 -6.21 21.79 21.85
CA SER A 467 -5.09 22.34 21.10
C SER A 467 -4.91 21.62 19.77
N PHE A 468 -5.12 20.29 19.72
CA PHE A 468 -5.01 19.53 18.48
C PHE A 468 -6.04 20.00 17.45
N CYS A 469 -7.32 20.07 17.83
CA CYS A 469 -8.39 20.51 16.91
C CYS A 469 -8.32 22.00 16.58
N ARG A 470 -7.73 22.82 17.47
CA ARG A 470 -7.51 24.25 17.21
C ARG A 470 -6.34 24.47 16.24
N ARG A 471 -5.20 23.84 16.50
CA ARG A 471 -3.94 24.07 15.77
C ARG A 471 -3.86 23.29 14.46
N ILE A 472 -4.55 22.17 14.31
CA ILE A 472 -4.58 21.40 13.07
C ILE A 472 -5.85 21.77 12.29
N VAL A 473 -5.64 22.45 11.15
CA VAL A 473 -6.72 22.85 10.24
C VAL A 473 -6.87 21.80 9.15
N LEU A 474 -8.07 21.22 9.06
CA LEU A 474 -8.44 20.26 8.04
C LEU A 474 -9.13 20.97 6.87
N PHE A 475 -8.59 20.78 5.66
CA PHE A 475 -9.06 21.43 4.44
C PHE A 475 -9.34 20.39 3.35
N ASP A 476 -10.60 20.23 2.96
CA ASP A 476 -10.96 19.49 1.75
C ASP A 476 -10.59 20.35 0.55
N THR A 477 -9.63 19.91 -0.24
CA THR A 477 -9.16 20.66 -1.41
C THR A 477 -10.20 20.71 -2.53
N GLY A 478 -11.20 19.83 -2.53
CA GLY A 478 -12.18 19.66 -3.61
C GLY A 478 -11.57 19.10 -4.90
N ILE A 479 -10.28 18.76 -4.90
CA ILE A 479 -9.55 18.19 -6.04
C ILE A 479 -9.75 16.67 -6.00
N SER A 480 -10.41 16.13 -7.03
CA SER A 480 -10.66 14.69 -7.15
C SER A 480 -9.40 13.92 -7.54
N ARG A 481 -9.26 12.70 -7.01
CA ARG A 481 -8.13 11.80 -7.20
C ARG A 481 -8.56 10.51 -7.91
N ALA A 482 -7.67 9.92 -8.71
CA ALA A 482 -7.77 8.49 -9.05
C ALA A 482 -7.31 7.61 -7.85
N ALA A 483 -8.24 6.85 -7.26
CA ALA A 483 -8.07 6.17 -5.97
C ALA A 483 -6.90 5.16 -5.87
N THR A 484 -6.38 4.63 -6.97
CA THR A 484 -5.48 3.46 -6.99
C THR A 484 -3.99 3.74 -7.25
N ARG A 485 -3.58 4.99 -7.52
CA ARG A 485 -2.20 5.27 -7.95
C ARG A 485 -1.14 5.20 -6.83
N GLY A 486 -1.38 5.88 -5.70
CA GLY A 486 -0.31 6.16 -4.73
C GLY A 486 0.36 4.93 -4.08
N LEU A 487 -0.36 3.86 -3.73
CA LEU A 487 0.25 2.71 -3.03
C LEU A 487 1.14 1.89 -3.97
N ASN A 488 0.72 1.74 -5.24
CA ASN A 488 1.50 0.99 -6.23
C ASN A 488 2.79 1.72 -6.59
N THR A 489 2.78 3.05 -6.68
CA THR A 489 3.99 3.86 -6.92
C THR A 489 5.00 3.71 -5.79
N VAL A 490 4.55 3.73 -4.53
CA VAL A 490 5.44 3.57 -3.38
C VAL A 490 5.98 2.13 -3.30
N LEU A 491 5.14 1.12 -3.57
CA LEU A 491 5.57 -0.27 -3.66
C LEU A 491 6.59 -0.48 -4.79
N ASP A 492 6.38 0.14 -5.94
CA ASP A 492 7.34 0.11 -7.06
C ASP A 492 8.68 0.75 -6.67
N ALA A 493 8.66 1.93 -6.05
CA ALA A 493 9.86 2.59 -5.54
C ALA A 493 10.60 1.72 -4.51
N TYR A 494 9.85 1.05 -3.63
CA TYR A 494 10.39 0.08 -2.70
C TYR A 494 11.08 -1.05 -3.46
N LEU A 495 10.37 -1.81 -4.30
CA LEU A 495 10.90 -2.96 -5.04
C LEU A 495 12.11 -2.61 -5.92
N CYS A 496 12.11 -1.42 -6.53
CA CYS A 496 13.21 -0.97 -7.37
C CYS A 496 14.48 -0.63 -6.60
N ARG A 497 14.37 -0.27 -5.31
CA ARG A 497 15.48 0.28 -4.50
C ARG A 497 16.23 1.41 -5.21
N ASP A 498 15.51 2.25 -5.95
CA ASP A 498 16.06 3.48 -6.55
C ASP A 498 16.64 4.35 -5.43
N PRO A 499 17.91 4.79 -5.47
CA PRO A 499 18.56 5.43 -4.33
C PRO A 499 17.87 6.71 -3.86
N VAL A 500 17.28 7.48 -4.77
CA VAL A 500 16.59 8.73 -4.45
C VAL A 500 15.24 8.43 -3.79
N ARG A 501 14.39 7.64 -4.46
CA ARG A 501 13.07 7.31 -3.94
C ARG A 501 13.15 6.44 -2.68
N TYR A 502 13.98 5.40 -2.69
CA TYR A 502 14.18 4.55 -1.52
C TYR A 502 14.83 5.30 -0.35
N GLY A 503 15.72 6.27 -0.63
CA GLY A 503 16.21 7.21 0.38
C GLY A 503 15.07 7.97 1.07
N ALA A 504 14.09 8.44 0.30
CA ALA A 504 12.90 9.08 0.87
C ALA A 504 12.04 8.13 1.72
N ILE A 505 11.96 6.84 1.39
CA ILE A 505 11.32 5.82 2.24
C ILE A 505 12.04 5.69 3.59
N ARG A 506 13.37 5.60 3.57
CA ARG A 506 14.18 5.45 4.79
C ARG A 506 14.09 6.67 5.69
N GLU A 507 14.20 7.86 5.10
CA GLU A 507 14.07 9.10 5.86
C GLU A 507 12.67 9.27 6.44
N SER A 508 11.63 8.92 5.68
CA SER A 508 10.25 8.98 6.18
C SER A 508 10.02 8.07 7.39
N LEU A 509 10.73 6.94 7.48
CA LEU A 509 10.70 6.05 8.63
C LEU A 509 11.49 6.63 9.82
N ALA A 510 12.61 7.30 9.55
CA ALA A 510 13.45 7.92 10.57
C ALA A 510 12.72 9.06 11.31
N ILE A 511 12.07 9.97 10.58
CA ILE A 511 11.38 11.13 11.16
C ILE A 511 10.06 10.76 11.88
N HIS A 512 9.59 9.52 11.75
CA HIS A 512 8.29 9.11 12.28
C HIS A 512 8.18 9.31 13.80
N GLN A 513 9.22 8.93 14.55
CA GLN A 513 9.20 9.07 16.02
C GLN A 513 9.34 10.53 16.46
N GLU A 514 9.95 11.39 15.65
CA GLU A 514 9.95 12.84 15.88
C GLU A 514 8.53 13.42 15.72
N ILE A 515 7.76 12.92 14.74
CA ILE A 515 6.34 13.29 14.56
C ILE A 515 5.51 12.85 15.78
N VAL A 516 5.68 11.61 16.24
CA VAL A 516 5.00 11.09 17.46
C VAL A 516 5.32 11.96 18.66
N LYS A 517 6.60 12.30 18.86
CA LYS A 517 7.06 13.17 19.94
C LYS A 517 6.42 14.56 19.86
N ALA A 518 6.42 15.19 18.68
CA ALA A 518 5.84 16.51 18.49
C ALA A 518 4.34 16.55 18.82
N VAL A 519 3.58 15.50 18.45
CA VAL A 519 2.16 15.39 18.82
C VAL A 519 1.98 15.20 20.33
N THR A 520 2.78 14.32 20.94
CA THR A 520 2.74 14.05 22.39
C THR A 520 3.04 15.30 23.22
N GLU A 521 4.02 16.10 22.81
CA GLU A 521 4.47 17.28 23.54
C GLU A 521 3.67 18.54 23.21
N GLY A 522 2.76 18.48 22.23
CA GLY A 522 2.03 19.66 21.73
C GLY A 522 2.93 20.68 21.01
N ASP A 523 4.08 20.25 20.50
CA ASP A 523 4.99 21.11 19.72
C ASP A 523 4.50 21.21 18.26
N TYR A 524 3.51 22.08 18.05
CA TYR A 524 2.93 22.30 16.73
C TYR A 524 3.89 22.97 15.74
N ALA A 525 4.91 23.69 16.21
CA ALA A 525 5.94 24.24 15.33
C ALA A 525 6.80 23.12 14.73
N ALA A 526 7.30 22.20 15.57
CA ALA A 526 8.01 21.01 15.11
C ALA A 526 7.10 20.12 14.25
N LEU A 527 5.84 19.91 14.64
CA LEU A 527 4.89 19.11 13.87
C LEU A 527 4.67 19.65 12.45
N GLY A 528 4.50 20.97 12.29
CA GLY A 528 4.33 21.60 10.98
C GLY A 528 5.54 21.43 10.06
N GLN A 529 6.75 21.60 10.62
CA GLN A 529 8.00 21.39 9.89
C GLN A 529 8.17 19.92 9.47
N LEU A 530 7.91 18.98 10.39
CA LEU A 530 7.99 17.55 10.12
C LEU A 530 6.93 17.09 9.13
N ALA A 531 5.70 17.62 9.20
CA ALA A 531 4.64 17.35 8.23
C ALA A 531 5.04 17.83 6.82
N SER A 532 5.62 19.02 6.71
CA SER A 532 6.15 19.53 5.43
C SER A 532 7.28 18.68 4.89
N ARG A 533 8.21 18.24 5.76
CA ARG A 533 9.28 17.32 5.35
C ARG A 533 8.71 15.98 4.88
N TYR A 534 7.78 15.40 5.63
CA TYR A 534 7.07 14.18 5.25
C TYR A 534 6.39 14.33 3.88
N TRP A 535 5.75 15.47 3.61
CA TRP A 535 5.11 15.76 2.32
C TRP A 535 6.11 15.88 1.17
N GLN A 536 7.25 16.53 1.39
CA GLN A 536 8.33 16.58 0.39
C GLN A 536 8.85 15.18 0.06
N LEU A 537 9.07 14.34 1.08
CA LEU A 537 9.48 12.95 0.88
C LEU A 537 8.43 12.18 0.08
N ARG A 538 7.14 12.41 0.33
CA ARG A 538 6.06 11.85 -0.47
C ARG A 538 6.13 12.27 -1.94
N CYS A 539 6.41 13.54 -2.21
CA CYS A 539 6.54 14.05 -3.58
C CYS A 539 7.77 13.50 -4.32
N ILE A 540 8.83 13.13 -3.59
CA ILE A 540 9.99 12.43 -4.18
C ILE A 540 9.59 11.01 -4.62
N LEU A 541 8.82 10.29 -3.79
CA LEU A 541 8.34 8.94 -4.09
C LEU A 541 7.37 8.91 -5.26
N ASP A 542 6.42 9.85 -5.26
CA ASP A 542 5.36 9.95 -6.23
C ASP A 542 5.25 11.40 -6.70
N PRO A 543 5.93 11.77 -7.81
CA PRO A 543 5.87 13.12 -8.36
C PRO A 543 4.46 13.56 -8.76
N GLU A 544 3.55 12.62 -9.05
CA GLU A 544 2.15 12.90 -9.36
C GLU A 544 1.28 13.10 -8.09
N ALA A 545 1.84 12.88 -6.89
CA ALA A 545 1.13 13.14 -5.63
C ALA A 545 0.84 14.64 -5.42
N THR A 546 1.51 15.52 -6.16
CA THR A 546 1.31 16.97 -6.08
C THR A 546 1.01 17.58 -7.44
N SER A 547 0.51 18.80 -7.43
CA SER A 547 0.27 19.65 -8.60
C SER A 547 0.50 21.10 -8.22
N ASP A 548 0.52 22.01 -9.19
CA ASP A 548 0.65 23.44 -8.91
C ASP A 548 -0.43 23.92 -7.94
N ALA A 549 -1.67 23.46 -8.12
CA ALA A 549 -2.77 23.77 -7.23
C ALA A 549 -2.52 23.23 -5.81
N ILE A 550 -1.99 22.02 -5.65
CA ILE A 550 -1.71 21.46 -4.32
C ILE A 550 -0.54 22.22 -3.65
N ARG A 551 0.54 22.50 -4.40
CA ARG A 551 1.69 23.26 -3.89
C ARG A 551 1.29 24.63 -3.35
N GLN A 552 0.40 25.34 -4.05
CA GLN A 552 -0.10 26.65 -3.62
C GLN A 552 -0.83 26.62 -2.27
N ILE A 553 -1.35 25.47 -1.81
CA ILE A 553 -1.97 25.37 -0.47
C ILE A 553 -0.92 25.51 0.63
N PHE A 554 0.31 25.05 0.39
CA PHE A 554 1.39 25.03 1.38
C PHE A 554 2.42 26.16 1.16
N GLU A 555 2.61 26.60 -0.08
CA GLU A 555 3.70 27.50 -0.47
C GLU A 555 3.24 28.94 -0.73
N ALA A 556 1.93 29.21 -0.84
CA ALA A 556 1.46 30.57 -1.08
C ALA A 556 1.82 31.47 0.13
N PRO A 557 2.46 32.64 -0.09
CA PRO A 557 2.96 33.46 1.01
C PRO A 557 1.91 33.84 2.06
N ASP A 558 0.68 34.11 1.64
CA ASP A 558 -0.45 34.48 2.51
C ASP A 558 -1.01 33.31 3.34
N LEU A 559 -0.63 32.07 3.02
CA LEU A 559 -0.94 30.88 3.82
C LEU A 559 0.28 30.43 4.64
N ALA A 560 1.46 30.46 4.03
CA ALA A 560 2.72 30.08 4.67
C ALA A 560 3.10 30.97 5.85
N GLU A 561 2.67 32.25 5.85
CA GLU A 561 2.86 33.14 7.01
C GLU A 561 1.97 32.74 8.20
N LEU A 562 0.85 32.04 7.97
CA LEU A 562 -0.13 31.63 8.98
C LEU A 562 0.01 30.16 9.42
N SER A 563 0.87 29.39 8.75
CA SER A 563 1.06 27.96 8.98
C SER A 563 2.51 27.63 9.33
N GLU A 564 2.69 26.68 10.24
CA GLU A 564 4.00 26.04 10.52
C GLU A 564 4.36 24.99 9.46
N GLY A 565 3.41 24.61 8.60
CA GLY A 565 3.58 23.62 7.55
C GLY A 565 2.39 22.67 7.43
N GLY A 566 2.48 21.69 6.52
CA GLY A 566 1.37 20.78 6.28
C GLY A 566 1.65 19.68 5.26
N MET A 567 0.64 18.84 5.04
CA MET A 567 0.68 17.70 4.13
C MET A 567 -0.72 17.33 3.64
N LEU A 568 -0.81 16.54 2.57
CA LEU A 568 -2.05 15.79 2.30
C LEU A 568 -2.12 14.54 3.20
N THR A 569 -3.32 14.23 3.69
CA THR A 569 -3.54 13.15 4.68
C THR A 569 -3.56 11.75 4.05
N GLY A 570 -3.82 11.68 2.74
CA GLY A 570 -3.89 10.45 1.96
C GLY A 570 -2.70 10.24 1.02
N ALA A 571 -2.93 9.48 -0.06
CA ALA A 571 -1.88 9.12 -1.00
C ALA A 571 -1.50 10.23 -2.03
N GLY A 572 -1.97 11.46 -1.84
CA GLY A 572 -1.70 12.58 -2.73
C GLY A 572 -2.64 12.69 -3.95
N GLY A 573 -2.45 13.73 -4.76
CA GLY A 573 -3.22 14.04 -5.96
C GLY A 573 -4.55 14.77 -5.74
N GLY A 574 -4.90 15.04 -4.48
CA GLY A 574 -6.16 15.68 -4.08
C GLY A 574 -6.67 15.16 -2.73
N GLY A 575 -7.93 15.44 -2.41
CA GLY A 575 -8.56 15.07 -1.13
C GLY A 575 -8.26 16.07 -0.01
N PHE A 576 -7.97 15.58 1.18
CA PHE A 576 -7.80 16.41 2.37
C PHE A 576 -6.34 16.84 2.62
N ALA A 577 -6.16 18.12 2.92
CA ALA A 577 -4.94 18.71 3.43
C ALA A 577 -5.05 18.93 4.95
N LEU A 578 -3.94 18.65 5.64
CA LEU A 578 -3.69 18.99 7.03
C LEU A 578 -2.71 20.15 7.04
N LEU A 579 -3.10 21.29 7.62
CA LEU A 579 -2.22 22.42 7.85
C LEU A 579 -2.10 22.66 9.35
N VAL A 580 -0.87 22.79 9.84
CA VAL A 580 -0.60 23.16 11.23
C VAL A 580 -0.54 24.68 11.30
N SER A 581 -1.45 25.30 12.04
CA SER A 581 -1.48 26.75 12.19
C SER A 581 -0.35 27.21 13.11
N ARG A 582 0.13 28.44 12.86
CA ARG A 582 0.85 29.20 13.89
C ARG A 582 -0.06 29.44 15.10
N GLU A 583 0.55 29.84 16.20
CA GLU A 583 -0.17 30.23 17.40
C GLU A 583 -1.12 31.39 17.09
N ASP A 584 -2.37 31.27 17.55
CA ASP A 584 -3.47 32.22 17.35
C ASP A 584 -3.78 32.61 15.88
N ALA A 585 -3.26 31.84 14.90
CA ALA A 585 -3.48 32.10 13.48
C ALA A 585 -4.57 31.22 12.85
N ASP A 586 -5.17 30.29 13.59
CA ASP A 586 -6.10 29.30 13.05
C ASP A 586 -7.35 29.93 12.44
N VAL A 587 -7.89 30.99 13.06
CA VAL A 587 -9.08 31.71 12.56
C VAL A 587 -8.80 32.38 11.22
N GLU A 588 -7.69 33.12 11.10
CA GLU A 588 -7.33 33.79 9.85
C GLU A 588 -6.91 32.77 8.79
N LEU A 589 -6.22 31.69 9.15
CA LEU A 589 -5.86 30.60 8.23
C LEU A 589 -7.12 29.95 7.64
N LYS A 590 -8.09 29.55 8.48
CA LYS A 590 -9.38 29.00 8.04
C LYS A 590 -10.11 29.98 7.11
N LYS A 591 -10.12 31.27 7.46
CA LYS A 591 -10.71 32.30 6.60
C LYS A 591 -10.01 32.39 5.24
N ARG A 592 -8.67 32.39 5.18
CA ARG A 592 -7.90 32.44 3.91
C ARG A 592 -8.13 31.21 3.05
N LEU A 593 -8.09 30.02 3.66
CA LEU A 593 -8.42 28.76 2.99
C LEU A 593 -9.85 28.79 2.43
N GLY A 594 -10.83 29.28 3.19
CA GLY A 594 -12.21 29.44 2.74
C GLY A 594 -12.36 30.37 1.53
N HIS A 595 -11.44 31.33 1.34
CA HIS A 595 -11.42 32.21 0.16
C HIS A 595 -10.87 31.52 -1.10
N LEU A 596 -10.14 30.41 -0.98
CA LEU A 596 -9.62 29.66 -2.13
C LEU A 596 -10.72 29.17 -3.05
N ARG A 597 -11.93 28.93 -2.54
CA ARG A 597 -13.11 28.55 -3.34
C ARG A 597 -13.44 29.51 -4.49
N LYS A 598 -12.96 30.76 -4.44
CA LYS A 598 -13.10 31.75 -5.50
C LYS A 598 -12.19 31.47 -6.72
N ARG A 599 -11.16 30.63 -6.56
CA ARG A 599 -10.24 30.23 -7.62
C ARG A 599 -10.72 28.90 -8.21
N LYS A 600 -10.73 28.79 -9.54
CA LYS A 600 -11.25 27.63 -10.29
C LYS A 600 -10.76 26.27 -9.77
N PRO A 601 -9.47 26.05 -9.42
CA PRO A 601 -9.00 24.74 -8.95
C PRO A 601 -9.62 24.27 -7.63
N TYR A 602 -10.07 25.20 -6.78
CA TYR A 602 -10.60 24.90 -5.45
C TYR A 602 -12.10 25.21 -5.35
N ALA A 603 -12.83 25.30 -6.47
CA ALA A 603 -14.24 25.72 -6.45
C ALA A 603 -15.14 24.85 -5.55
N ARG A 604 -14.72 23.62 -5.25
CA ARG A 604 -15.41 22.67 -4.36
C ARG A 604 -14.74 22.49 -3.00
N SER A 605 -13.72 23.30 -2.69
CA SER A 605 -12.97 23.19 -1.45
C SER A 605 -13.76 23.69 -0.26
N ALA A 606 -13.51 23.10 0.91
CA ALA A 606 -14.10 23.53 2.17
C ALA A 606 -13.09 23.40 3.32
N VAL A 607 -13.15 24.35 4.25
CA VAL A 607 -12.60 24.14 5.59
C VAL A 607 -13.56 23.24 6.33
N VAL A 608 -13.04 22.20 6.98
CA VAL A 608 -13.86 21.16 7.59
C VAL A 608 -13.66 21.18 9.09
N ASP A 609 -14.75 21.43 9.82
CA ASP A 609 -14.77 21.25 11.26
C ASP A 609 -14.77 19.76 11.59
N TYR A 610 -13.99 19.38 12.60
CA TYR A 610 -13.87 17.99 13.03
C TYR A 610 -13.65 17.92 14.54
N ARG A 611 -13.83 16.72 15.10
CA ARG A 611 -13.47 16.40 16.49
C ARG A 611 -12.73 15.07 16.53
N LEU A 612 -11.86 14.92 17.51
CA LEU A 612 -11.23 13.64 17.81
C LEU A 612 -12.27 12.64 18.34
N ASN A 613 -12.21 11.41 17.84
CA ASN A 613 -13.13 10.33 18.20
C ASN A 613 -12.37 9.21 18.93
N ARG A 614 -12.62 9.11 20.24
CA ARG A 614 -12.13 8.03 21.12
C ARG A 614 -13.00 6.77 21.12
N ARG A 615 -14.25 6.88 20.65
CA ARG A 615 -15.25 5.81 20.72
C ARG A 615 -15.05 4.72 19.67
N GLY A 616 -14.47 5.07 18.53
CA GLY A 616 -14.28 4.15 17.41
C GLY A 616 -15.60 3.70 16.77
N LEU A 617 -15.63 2.47 16.25
CA LEU A 617 -16.82 1.88 15.64
C LEU A 617 -17.93 1.64 16.69
N GLN A 618 -19.05 2.34 16.58
CA GLN A 618 -20.18 2.23 17.51
C GLN A 618 -21.28 1.36 16.89
N LEU A 619 -21.65 0.26 17.55
CA LEU A 619 -22.78 -0.58 17.15
C LEU A 619 -23.98 -0.27 18.04
N GLU A 620 -25.06 0.20 17.43
CA GLU A 620 -26.35 0.53 18.04
C GLU A 620 -27.36 -0.57 17.67
N GLU A 621 -28.14 -1.03 18.65
CA GLU A 621 -29.28 -1.94 18.45
C GLU A 621 -30.57 -1.17 18.73
N GLN A 622 -31.54 -1.23 17.82
CA GLN A 622 -32.87 -0.65 17.99
C GLN A 622 -33.91 -1.74 17.80
N SER A 623 -34.74 -2.00 18.81
CA SER A 623 -35.93 -2.84 18.64
C SER A 623 -36.94 -2.11 17.74
N ALA A 624 -37.58 -2.85 16.84
CA ALA A 624 -38.65 -2.35 15.99
C ALA A 624 -39.88 -1.88 16.79
#